data_AF-D3PQE9-F1
#
_entry.id   AF-D3PQE9-F1
#
_cell.length_a   1.000
_cell.length_b   1.000
_cell.length_c   1.000
_cell.angle_alpha   90.00
_cell.angle_beta   90.00
_cell.angle_gamma   90.00
#
_symmetry.space_group_name_H-M   'P 1'
#
loop_
_entity.id
_entity.type
_entity.pdbx_description
1 polymer ?
#
loop_
_entity_poly.entity_id
_entity_poly.type
_entity_poly.pdbx_seq_one_letter_code
_entity_poly.pdbx_strand_id
1 'polypeptide(L)'
;MNRNFLILLFFLFCVHGLAQPTPYRVSRYQGVVGQTDWFTCGPAAVATLLRHYYDRADVDEARVLELALQAMQKNEVEVRQVGIHALALRQAMQALGIESRGFRLSLEQLRDYFERGGLPVILHTTQPEPHYVVAVGVVEGQVMLADPSWGRRLLPLEGLLSEKGFSGVVLVPLPEERAAGLAKARQAQALEWAQARLGHLRGLVRGLP
;
A
#
# COMPACT_ATOMS: atom_id res chain seq x y z
N MET A 1 0.94 -73.91 8.13
CA MET A 1 0.90 -73.61 9.57
C MET A 1 0.93 -72.08 9.70
N ASN A 2 -0.26 -71.45 9.69
CA ASN A 2 -0.88 -70.73 10.83
C ASN A 2 -0.16 -69.41 11.15
N ARG A 3 -0.80 -68.25 11.38
CA ARG A 3 -2.19 -67.78 11.37
C ARG A 3 -2.07 -66.26 11.65
N ASN A 4 -2.89 -65.44 11.00
CA ASN A 4 -3.44 -64.16 11.47
C ASN A 4 -2.61 -63.26 12.41
N PHE A 5 -2.24 -62.06 11.94
CA PHE A 5 -2.51 -60.82 12.68
C PHE A 5 -2.39 -59.64 11.69
N LEU A 6 -3.52 -59.21 11.14
CA LEU A 6 -4.31 -58.09 11.65
C LEU A 6 -3.95 -56.82 10.86
N ILE A 7 -4.87 -56.52 9.93
CA ILE A 7 -5.09 -55.25 9.27
C ILE A 7 -4.81 -54.11 10.25
N LEU A 8 -3.72 -53.36 10.03
CA LEU A 8 -3.60 -52.00 10.52
C LEU A 8 -3.51 -51.09 9.30
N LEU A 9 -4.69 -50.89 8.72
CA LEU A 9 -5.01 -49.78 7.84
C LEU A 9 -4.85 -48.51 8.70
N PHE A 10 -3.60 -48.04 8.88
CA PHE A 10 -3.37 -46.74 9.48
C PHE A 10 -3.87 -45.73 8.46
N PHE A 11 -5.10 -45.26 8.68
CA PHE A 11 -5.67 -44.10 7.99
C PHE A 11 -4.60 -43.01 7.98
N LEU A 12 -3.96 -42.83 6.82
CA LEU A 12 -3.23 -41.62 6.53
C LEU A 12 -4.29 -40.52 6.41
N PHE A 13 -4.74 -40.02 7.55
CA PHE A 13 -5.52 -38.80 7.62
C PHE A 13 -4.58 -37.71 7.12
N CYS A 14 -4.60 -37.47 5.81
CA CYS A 14 -4.14 -36.22 5.24
C CYS A 14 -4.99 -35.12 5.88
N VAL A 15 -4.55 -34.64 7.04
CA VAL A 15 -5.00 -33.37 7.60
C VAL A 15 -4.46 -32.31 6.65
N HIS A 16 -5.14 -32.13 5.53
CA HIS A 16 -5.07 -30.88 4.80
C HIS A 16 -5.59 -29.86 5.79
N GLY A 17 -4.66 -29.15 6.44
CA GLY A 17 -4.99 -28.03 7.30
C GLY A 17 -5.89 -27.10 6.51
N LEU A 18 -7.19 -27.14 6.80
CA LEU A 18 -8.15 -26.19 6.27
C LEU A 18 -7.75 -24.86 6.89
N ALA A 19 -6.91 -24.11 6.17
CA ALA A 19 -6.53 -22.77 6.53
C ALA A 19 -7.83 -22.00 6.76
N GLN A 20 -8.05 -21.59 8.01
CA GLN A 20 -9.24 -20.84 8.37
C GLN A 20 -9.29 -19.56 7.51
N PRO A 21 -10.45 -19.18 6.96
CA PRO A 21 -10.55 -17.99 6.13
C PRO A 21 -10.13 -16.76 6.94
N THR A 22 -9.07 -16.07 6.49
CA THR A 22 -8.64 -14.82 7.13
C THR A 22 -9.74 -13.76 6.99
N PRO A 23 -10.09 -13.01 8.05
CA PRO A 23 -11.08 -11.94 7.96
C PRO A 23 -10.73 -10.95 6.83
N TYR A 24 -11.73 -10.50 6.08
CA TYR A 24 -11.51 -9.64 4.90
C TYR A 24 -10.68 -8.39 5.23
N ARG A 25 -10.94 -7.75 6.39
CA ARG A 25 -10.14 -6.61 6.88
C ARG A 25 -8.67 -6.96 6.99
N VAL A 26 -8.32 -8.10 7.57
CA VAL A 26 -6.91 -8.52 7.71
C VAL A 26 -6.28 -8.71 6.33
N SER A 27 -6.99 -9.37 5.41
CA SER A 27 -6.49 -9.65 4.06
C SER A 27 -6.21 -8.39 3.24
N ARG A 28 -7.12 -7.42 3.24
CA ARG A 28 -6.95 -6.18 2.46
C ARG A 28 -5.88 -5.24 3.05
N TYR A 29 -5.63 -5.27 4.35
CA TYR A 29 -4.57 -4.47 5.00
C TYR A 29 -3.18 -5.14 4.98
N GLN A 30 -3.02 -6.31 4.36
CA GLN A 30 -1.68 -6.86 4.13
C GLN A 30 -0.84 -5.88 3.29
N GLY A 31 0.31 -5.46 3.83
CA GLY A 31 1.17 -4.48 3.18
C GLY A 31 0.68 -3.03 3.28
N VAL A 32 -0.26 -2.73 4.19
CA VAL A 32 -0.80 -1.39 4.42
C VAL A 32 -0.91 -1.10 5.92
N VAL A 33 -0.35 0.02 6.36
CA VAL A 33 -0.62 0.59 7.68
C VAL A 33 -1.94 1.35 7.59
N GLY A 34 -2.95 0.88 8.32
CA GLY A 34 -4.24 1.57 8.40
C GLY A 34 -4.15 2.77 9.34
N GLN A 35 -4.81 3.87 8.95
CA GLN A 35 -4.87 5.07 9.78
C GLN A 35 -5.76 4.85 11.01
N THR A 36 -5.39 5.45 12.14
CA THR A 36 -6.20 5.41 13.38
C THR A 36 -7.20 6.57 13.49
N ASP A 37 -7.01 7.66 12.73
CA ASP A 37 -7.90 8.81 12.71
C ASP A 37 -8.00 9.39 11.27
N TRP A 38 -9.01 10.20 10.98
CA TRP A 38 -9.29 10.71 9.63
C TRP A 38 -8.16 11.62 9.10
N PHE A 39 -7.52 12.41 9.97
CA PHE A 39 -6.47 13.37 9.59
C PHE A 39 -5.06 12.74 9.48
N THR A 40 -4.90 11.46 9.85
CA THR A 40 -3.60 10.76 9.92
C THR A 40 -3.32 9.88 8.70
N CYS A 41 -4.10 10.00 7.62
CA CYS A 41 -3.87 9.29 6.36
C CYS A 41 -2.46 9.52 5.78
N GLY A 42 -1.92 10.74 5.87
CA GLY A 42 -0.55 11.07 5.45
C GLY A 42 0.52 10.28 6.20
N PRO A 43 0.57 10.37 7.55
CA PRO A 43 1.44 9.55 8.37
C PRO A 43 1.33 8.05 8.11
N ALA A 44 0.11 7.52 7.99
CA ALA A 44 -0.11 6.10 7.71
C ALA A 44 0.36 5.71 6.29
N ALA A 45 0.23 6.59 5.29
CA ALA A 45 0.77 6.36 3.94
C ALA A 45 2.31 6.34 3.94
N VAL A 46 2.96 7.26 4.66
CA VAL A 46 4.43 7.24 4.84
C VAL A 46 4.87 5.98 5.59
N ALA A 47 4.20 5.61 6.68
CA ALA A 47 4.51 4.40 7.44
C ALA A 47 4.35 3.15 6.55
N THR A 48 3.28 3.08 5.77
CA THR A 48 3.07 2.03 4.76
C THR A 48 4.25 1.93 3.80
N LEU A 49 4.63 3.07 3.21
CA LEU A 49 5.70 3.13 2.23
C LEU A 49 7.03 2.66 2.84
N LEU A 50 7.41 3.20 4.00
CA LEU A 50 8.70 2.93 4.64
C LEU A 50 8.80 1.49 5.15
N ARG A 51 7.78 0.99 5.84
CA ARG A 51 7.77 -0.39 6.35
C ARG A 51 7.84 -1.41 5.22
N HIS A 52 6.98 -1.23 4.22
CA HIS A 52 6.76 -2.28 3.23
C HIS A 52 7.68 -2.19 2.02
N TYR A 53 8.35 -1.06 1.77
CA TYR A 53 9.23 -0.94 0.60
C TYR A 53 10.68 -0.53 0.95
N TYR A 54 10.94 0.01 2.15
CA TYR A 54 12.26 0.54 2.52
C TYR A 54 12.88 -0.09 3.78
N ASP A 55 12.44 -1.29 4.17
CA ASP A 55 12.94 -2.03 5.34
C ASP A 55 12.84 -1.33 6.70
N ARG A 56 11.88 -0.42 6.84
CA ARG A 56 11.68 0.34 8.07
C ARG A 56 10.54 -0.23 8.90
N ALA A 57 10.68 -1.50 9.30
CA ALA A 57 9.65 -2.22 10.06
C ALA A 57 9.37 -1.61 11.46
N ASP A 58 10.28 -0.76 11.94
CA ASP A 58 10.17 0.03 13.18
C ASP A 58 9.23 1.24 13.05
N VAL A 59 9.01 1.75 11.83
CA VAL A 59 8.26 3.00 11.62
C VAL A 59 6.77 2.73 11.62
N ASP A 60 6.00 3.35 12.52
CA ASP A 60 4.54 3.28 12.55
C ASP A 60 3.89 4.65 12.29
N GLU A 61 2.56 4.67 12.23
CA GLU A 61 1.78 5.89 12.02
C GLU A 61 2.06 6.95 13.09
N ALA A 62 2.12 6.56 14.36
CA ALA A 62 2.33 7.47 15.48
C ALA A 62 3.70 8.16 15.38
N ARG A 63 4.75 7.41 15.03
CA ARG A 63 6.10 7.96 14.85
C ARG A 63 6.17 8.95 13.70
N VAL A 64 5.51 8.66 12.58
CA VAL A 64 5.47 9.62 11.47
C VAL A 64 4.63 10.84 11.83
N LEU A 65 3.52 10.66 12.53
CA LEU A 65 2.66 11.75 12.98
C LEU A 65 3.45 12.72 13.87
N GLU A 66 4.19 12.21 14.85
CA GLU A 66 5.05 13.01 15.73
C GLU A 66 6.01 13.91 14.92
N LEU A 67 6.71 13.33 13.93
CA LEU A 67 7.64 14.06 13.07
C LEU A 67 6.94 15.09 12.19
N ALA A 68 5.75 14.76 11.67
CA ALA A 68 4.95 15.67 10.86
C ALA A 68 4.42 16.86 11.70
N LEU A 69 4.00 16.61 12.94
CA LEU A 69 3.57 17.65 13.89
C LEU A 69 4.73 18.60 14.22
N GLN A 70 5.93 18.04 14.50
CA GLN A 70 7.15 18.82 14.72
C GLN A 70 7.50 19.69 13.51
N ALA A 71 7.46 19.11 12.31
CA ALA A 71 7.70 19.81 11.04
C ALA A 71 6.71 20.97 10.82
N MET A 72 5.45 20.79 11.21
CA MET A 72 4.41 21.82 11.10
C MET A 72 4.43 22.84 12.23
N GLN A 73 5.18 22.59 13.32
CA GLN A 73 5.16 23.38 14.56
C GLN A 73 3.74 23.50 15.14
N LYS A 74 2.99 22.39 15.11
CA LYS A 74 1.59 22.31 15.56
C LYS A 74 1.38 21.10 16.45
N ASN A 75 0.41 21.20 17.35
CA ASN A 75 -0.08 20.04 18.08
C ASN A 75 -1.20 19.30 17.31
N GLU A 76 -1.61 18.15 17.81
CA GLU A 76 -2.63 17.30 17.19
C GLU A 76 -3.99 17.99 17.06
N VAL A 77 -4.39 18.82 18.02
CA VAL A 77 -5.67 19.56 18.01
C VAL A 77 -5.70 20.56 16.85
N GLU A 78 -4.60 21.27 16.63
CA GLU A 78 -4.48 22.22 15.52
C GLU A 78 -4.44 21.51 14.17
N VAL A 79 -3.72 20.39 14.05
CA VAL A 79 -3.61 19.63 12.80
C VAL A 79 -4.91 18.92 12.44
N ARG A 80 -5.70 18.48 13.42
CA ARG A 80 -7.06 18.00 13.18
C ARG A 80 -7.93 19.01 12.43
N GLN A 81 -7.69 20.32 12.52
CA GLN A 81 -8.52 21.29 11.79
C GLN A 81 -8.06 21.53 10.35
N VAL A 82 -6.80 21.25 10.03
CA VAL A 82 -6.18 21.66 8.75
C VAL A 82 -5.60 20.49 7.94
N GLY A 83 -5.49 19.31 8.53
CA GLY A 83 -4.84 18.15 7.94
C GLY A 83 -3.31 18.27 7.87
N ILE A 84 -2.66 17.19 7.43
CA ILE A 84 -1.20 17.13 7.28
C ILE A 84 -0.82 17.45 5.85
N HIS A 85 0.13 18.38 5.67
CA HIS A 85 0.52 18.87 4.35
C HIS A 85 1.70 18.05 3.80
N ALA A 86 1.81 17.96 2.48
CA ALA A 86 2.86 17.18 1.81
C ALA A 86 4.29 17.57 2.21
N LEU A 87 4.54 18.86 2.53
CA LEU A 87 5.85 19.31 3.01
C LEU A 87 6.23 18.67 4.36
N ALA A 88 5.27 18.53 5.27
CA ALA A 88 5.49 17.90 6.57
C ALA A 88 5.78 16.40 6.42
N LEU A 89 5.06 15.73 5.52
CA LEU A 89 5.33 14.32 5.18
C LEU A 89 6.72 14.14 4.57
N ARG A 90 7.14 15.03 3.66
CA ARG A 90 8.48 15.03 3.08
C ARG A 90 9.56 15.18 4.16
N GLN A 91 9.37 16.12 5.09
CA GLN A 91 10.30 16.34 6.21
C GLN A 91 10.32 15.15 7.17
N ALA A 92 9.18 14.52 7.45
CA ALA A 92 9.12 13.30 8.24
C ALA A 92 9.85 12.13 7.57
N MET A 93 9.68 11.92 6.26
CA MET A 93 10.43 10.91 5.50
C MET A 93 11.95 11.17 5.55
N GLN A 94 12.35 12.43 5.39
CA GLN A 94 13.75 12.83 5.49
C GLN A 94 14.34 12.57 6.88
N ALA A 95 13.61 12.91 7.96
CA ALA A 95 14.02 12.60 9.34
C ALA A 95 14.10 11.09 9.59
N LEU A 96 13.35 10.30 8.82
CA LEU A 96 13.43 8.84 8.80
C LEU A 96 14.42 8.33 7.75
N GLY A 97 15.34 9.15 7.23
CA GLY A 97 16.44 8.69 6.38
C GLY A 97 16.05 8.31 4.95
N ILE A 98 14.83 8.61 4.50
CA ILE A 98 14.45 8.48 3.10
C ILE A 98 14.20 9.87 2.52
N GLU A 99 15.15 10.33 1.70
CA GLU A 99 14.99 11.55 0.93
C GLU A 99 13.79 11.43 -0.03
N SER A 100 13.09 12.54 -0.24
CA SER A 100 11.95 12.59 -1.14
C SER A 100 11.75 13.98 -1.71
N ARG A 101 11.09 14.05 -2.87
CA ARG A 101 10.76 15.30 -3.55
C ARG A 101 9.28 15.35 -3.92
N GLY A 102 8.69 16.52 -3.72
CA GLY A 102 7.33 16.81 -4.17
C GLY A 102 7.32 17.24 -5.64
N PHE A 103 6.40 16.67 -6.41
CA PHE A 103 6.16 17.00 -7.80
C PHE A 103 4.69 17.29 -8.04
N ARG A 104 4.40 18.00 -9.13
CA ARG A 104 3.06 18.08 -9.71
C ARG A 104 3.06 17.31 -11.03
N LEU A 105 2.41 16.16 -11.06
CA LEU A 105 2.34 15.28 -12.22
C LEU A 105 0.92 15.25 -12.78
N SER A 106 0.80 15.24 -14.10
CA SER A 106 -0.44 14.80 -14.76
C SER A 106 -0.62 13.30 -14.60
N LEU A 107 -1.82 12.79 -14.88
CA LEU A 107 -2.07 11.34 -14.86
C LEU A 107 -1.18 10.60 -15.88
N GLU A 108 -0.96 11.21 -17.05
CA GLU A 108 -0.08 10.67 -18.09
C GLU A 108 1.39 10.62 -17.66
N GLN A 109 1.88 11.65 -16.97
CA GLN A 109 3.23 11.66 -16.41
C GLN A 109 3.39 10.61 -15.30
N LEU A 110 2.35 10.39 -14.49
CA LEU A 110 2.34 9.32 -13.49
C LEU A 110 2.37 7.94 -14.16
N ARG A 111 1.65 7.76 -15.28
CA ARG A 111 1.71 6.54 -16.09
C ARG A 111 3.13 6.29 -16.61
N ASP A 112 3.71 7.28 -17.29
CA ASP A 112 5.06 7.21 -17.86
C ASP A 112 6.11 6.93 -16.76
N TYR A 113 5.96 7.54 -15.59
CA TYR A 113 6.81 7.26 -14.43
C TYR A 113 6.82 5.78 -14.05
N PHE A 114 5.65 5.14 -13.95
CA PHE A 114 5.56 3.72 -13.61
C PHE A 114 6.00 2.81 -14.77
N GLU A 115 5.69 3.16 -16.02
CA GLU A 115 6.14 2.41 -17.22
C GLU A 115 7.67 2.37 -17.33
N ARG A 116 8.36 3.41 -16.86
CA ARG A 116 9.83 3.48 -16.79
C ARG A 116 10.42 2.80 -15.56
N GLY A 117 9.62 2.07 -14.78
CA GLY A 117 10.08 1.37 -13.57
C GLY A 117 10.22 2.27 -12.35
N GLY A 118 9.37 3.30 -12.26
CA GLY A 118 9.24 4.14 -11.07
C GLY A 118 8.86 3.34 -9.81
N LEU A 119 9.35 3.81 -8.67
CA LEU A 119 9.12 3.22 -7.35
C LEU A 119 7.72 3.57 -6.81
N PRO A 120 7.25 2.94 -5.71
CA PRO A 120 6.04 3.38 -5.04
C PRO A 120 6.13 4.84 -4.57
N VAL A 121 5.05 5.60 -4.74
CA VAL A 121 4.97 7.04 -4.43
C VAL A 121 3.74 7.35 -3.59
N ILE A 122 3.76 8.47 -2.86
CA ILE A 122 2.56 8.95 -2.16
C ILE A 122 1.83 9.95 -3.06
N LEU A 123 0.55 9.71 -3.30
CA LEU A 123 -0.33 10.60 -4.04
C LEU A 123 -1.23 11.38 -3.07
N HIS A 124 -1.57 12.60 -3.44
CA HIS A 124 -2.66 13.35 -2.81
C HIS A 124 -3.90 13.34 -3.71
N THR A 125 -5.02 12.95 -3.11
CA THR A 125 -6.35 12.81 -3.73
C THR A 125 -7.33 13.75 -3.02
N THR A 126 -8.37 14.23 -3.70
CA THR A 126 -9.31 15.22 -3.14
C THR A 126 -10.73 14.68 -2.93
N GLN A 127 -11.03 13.46 -3.37
CA GLN A 127 -12.35 12.86 -3.24
C GLN A 127 -12.34 11.56 -2.43
N PRO A 128 -13.34 11.34 -1.56
CA PRO A 128 -14.44 12.27 -1.22
C PRO A 128 -13.99 13.50 -0.41
N GLU A 129 -12.79 13.44 0.15
CA GLU A 129 -12.13 14.52 0.89
C GLU A 129 -10.60 14.45 0.65
N PRO A 130 -9.83 15.49 0.99
CA PRO A 130 -8.37 15.47 0.90
C PRO A 130 -7.76 14.28 1.63
N HIS A 131 -6.97 13.48 0.91
CA HIS A 131 -6.49 12.19 1.39
C HIS A 131 -5.14 11.83 0.78
N TYR A 132 -4.34 11.05 1.50
CA TYR A 132 -3.06 10.52 1.00
C TYR A 132 -3.11 9.01 0.87
N VAL A 133 -2.61 8.51 -0.27
CA VAL A 133 -2.52 7.07 -0.56
C VAL A 133 -1.15 6.75 -1.14
N VAL A 134 -0.70 5.51 -0.99
CA VAL A 134 0.50 5.04 -1.71
C VAL A 134 0.05 4.43 -3.03
N ALA A 135 0.54 4.96 -4.15
CA ALA A 135 0.47 4.27 -5.43
C ALA A 135 1.69 3.36 -5.57
N VAL A 136 1.43 2.06 -5.59
CA VAL A 136 2.46 1.02 -5.64
C VAL A 136 2.97 0.84 -7.07
N GLY A 137 2.09 0.91 -8.06
CA GLY A 137 2.42 0.77 -9.47
C GLY A 137 1.18 0.52 -10.31
N VAL A 138 1.39 0.30 -11.61
CA VAL A 138 0.33 0.03 -12.59
C VAL A 138 0.52 -1.37 -13.17
N VAL A 139 -0.56 -2.15 -13.23
CA VAL A 139 -0.61 -3.49 -13.84
C VAL A 139 -1.90 -3.63 -14.64
N GLU A 140 -1.79 -4.03 -15.92
CA GLU A 140 -2.95 -4.18 -16.82
C GLU A 140 -3.87 -2.93 -16.84
N GLY A 141 -3.31 -1.72 -16.82
CA GLY A 141 -4.05 -0.46 -16.78
C GLY A 141 -4.72 -0.13 -15.44
N GLN A 142 -4.52 -0.96 -14.41
CA GLN A 142 -5.03 -0.76 -13.06
C GLN A 142 -3.90 -0.24 -12.17
N VAL A 143 -4.14 0.83 -11.42
CA VAL A 143 -3.22 1.27 -10.37
C VAL A 143 -3.52 0.51 -9.09
N MET A 144 -2.46 -0.04 -8.50
CA MET A 144 -2.51 -0.62 -7.16
C MET A 144 -2.27 0.49 -6.14
N LEU A 145 -3.29 0.75 -5.32
CA LEU A 145 -3.20 1.64 -4.17
C LEU A 145 -3.07 0.84 -2.88
N ALA A 146 -2.23 1.32 -1.99
CA ALA A 146 -2.32 1.05 -0.56
C ALA A 146 -2.93 2.29 0.10
N ASP A 147 -4.24 2.22 0.38
CA ASP A 147 -5.05 3.31 0.93
C ASP A 147 -5.17 3.14 2.45
N PRO A 148 -4.67 4.05 3.29
CA PRO A 148 -4.74 3.91 4.75
C PRO A 148 -6.15 3.76 5.32
N SER A 149 -7.18 4.23 4.61
CA SER A 149 -8.59 4.10 5.03
C SER A 149 -9.20 2.76 4.60
N TRP A 150 -8.62 2.10 3.60
CA TRP A 150 -9.25 0.99 2.90
C TRP A 150 -8.34 -0.25 2.69
N GLY A 151 -7.05 -0.20 3.01
CA GLY A 151 -6.09 -1.23 2.61
C GLY A 151 -5.80 -1.22 1.10
N ARG A 152 -5.41 -2.37 0.55
CA ARG A 152 -5.09 -2.53 -0.87
C ARG A 152 -6.34 -2.38 -1.74
N ARG A 153 -6.24 -1.58 -2.80
CA ARG A 153 -7.28 -1.39 -3.80
C ARG A 153 -6.68 -1.39 -5.20
N LEU A 154 -7.42 -1.95 -6.15
CA LEU A 154 -7.17 -1.80 -7.58
C LEU A 154 -8.28 -0.94 -8.16
N LEU A 155 -7.92 -0.01 -9.01
CA LEU A 155 -8.84 0.79 -9.80
C LEU A 155 -8.20 1.10 -11.16
N PRO A 156 -8.99 1.39 -12.21
CA PRO A 156 -8.46 1.92 -13.46
C PRO A 156 -7.60 3.15 -13.17
N LEU A 157 -6.50 3.31 -13.91
CA LEU A 157 -5.61 4.45 -13.71
C LEU A 157 -6.37 5.78 -13.86
N GLU A 158 -7.28 5.87 -14.83
CA GLU A 158 -8.19 7.00 -15.06
C GLU A 158 -9.11 7.26 -13.86
N GLY A 159 -9.42 6.20 -13.09
CA GLY A 159 -10.16 6.27 -11.84
C GLY A 159 -9.47 7.10 -10.76
N LEU A 160 -8.14 7.30 -10.82
CA LEU A 160 -7.47 8.25 -9.92
C LEU A 160 -8.01 9.66 -10.11
N LEU A 161 -8.27 10.07 -11.36
CA LEU A 161 -8.81 11.38 -11.64
C LEU A 161 -10.32 11.41 -11.38
N SER A 162 -11.07 10.46 -11.96
CA SER A 162 -12.54 10.49 -11.96
C SER A 162 -13.16 10.09 -10.63
N GLU A 163 -12.58 9.14 -9.89
CA GLU A 163 -13.14 8.64 -8.61
C GLU A 163 -12.45 9.22 -7.37
N LYS A 164 -11.14 9.49 -7.46
CA LYS A 164 -10.33 9.93 -6.31
C LYS A 164 -9.96 11.41 -6.35
N GLY A 165 -10.18 12.12 -7.47
CA GLY A 165 -9.78 13.52 -7.58
C GLY A 165 -8.28 13.71 -7.41
N PHE A 166 -7.47 12.95 -8.15
CA PHE A 166 -6.01 13.08 -8.11
C PHE A 166 -5.59 14.54 -8.34
N SER A 167 -4.96 15.12 -7.32
CA SER A 167 -4.60 16.54 -7.30
C SER A 167 -3.38 16.90 -8.15
N GLY A 168 -2.65 15.88 -8.61
CA GLY A 168 -1.33 15.99 -9.23
C GLY A 168 -0.18 16.06 -8.23
N VAL A 169 -0.41 16.30 -6.94
CA VAL A 169 0.67 16.33 -5.94
C VAL A 169 1.14 14.91 -5.64
N VAL A 170 2.45 14.69 -5.84
CA VAL A 170 3.11 13.38 -5.65
C VAL A 170 4.39 13.56 -4.84
N LEU A 171 4.59 12.75 -3.80
CA LEU A 171 5.89 12.62 -3.12
C LEU A 171 6.62 11.40 -3.66
N VAL A 172 7.75 11.65 -4.32
CA VAL A 172 8.60 10.64 -4.93
C VAL A 172 9.81 10.39 -4.03
N PRO A 173 10.00 9.17 -3.51
CA PRO A 173 11.20 8.80 -2.77
C PRO A 173 12.45 8.82 -3.67
N LEU A 174 13.58 9.22 -3.09
CA LEU A 174 14.89 9.26 -3.72
C LEU A 174 15.88 8.44 -2.90
N PRO A 175 15.68 7.12 -2.77
CA PRO A 175 16.55 6.25 -1.98
C PRO A 175 17.93 6.08 -2.63
N GLU A 176 18.90 5.66 -1.84
CA GLU A 176 20.15 5.09 -2.35
C GLU A 176 19.90 3.80 -3.15
N GLU A 177 20.88 3.39 -3.96
CA GLU A 177 20.73 2.28 -4.91
C GLU A 177 20.30 0.96 -4.26
N ARG A 178 20.89 0.61 -3.10
CA ARG A 178 20.52 -0.60 -2.35
C ARG A 178 19.06 -0.58 -1.93
N ALA A 179 18.60 0.52 -1.33
CA ALA A 179 17.23 0.70 -0.90
C ALA A 179 16.26 0.76 -2.10
N ALA A 180 16.67 1.34 -3.23
CA ALA A 180 15.91 1.31 -4.47
C ALA A 180 15.71 -0.12 -4.99
N GLY A 181 16.76 -0.94 -4.98
CA GLY A 181 16.70 -2.35 -5.38
C GLY A 181 15.72 -3.16 -4.52
N LEU A 182 15.77 -2.96 -3.19
CA LEU A 182 14.81 -3.58 -2.28
C LEU A 182 13.37 -3.12 -2.55
N ALA A 183 13.17 -1.81 -2.71
CA ALA A 183 11.85 -1.25 -3.00
C ALA A 183 11.26 -1.83 -4.29
N LYS A 184 12.07 -1.97 -5.36
CA LYS A 184 11.65 -2.62 -6.62
C LYS A 184 11.27 -4.08 -6.41
N ALA A 185 12.04 -4.85 -5.64
CA ALA A 185 11.73 -6.25 -5.40
C ALA A 185 10.40 -6.42 -4.64
N ARG A 186 10.17 -5.60 -3.59
CA ARG A 186 8.92 -5.63 -2.83
C ARG A 186 7.73 -5.09 -3.62
N GLN A 187 7.96 -4.07 -4.46
CA GLN A 187 6.98 -3.57 -5.43
C GLN A 187 6.56 -4.66 -6.41
N ALA A 188 7.50 -5.42 -6.98
CA ALA A 188 7.20 -6.52 -7.89
C ALA A 188 6.29 -7.57 -7.22
N GLN A 189 6.62 -8.00 -5.99
CA GLN A 189 5.77 -8.93 -5.24
C GLN A 189 4.35 -8.38 -4.98
N ALA A 190 4.22 -7.08 -4.70
CA ALA A 190 2.92 -6.45 -4.53
C ALA A 190 2.12 -6.43 -5.85
N LEU A 191 2.78 -6.17 -6.98
CA LEU A 191 2.15 -6.16 -8.30
C LEU A 191 1.79 -7.57 -8.80
N GLU A 192 2.53 -8.62 -8.44
CA GLU A 192 2.15 -10.01 -8.67
C GLU A 192 0.82 -10.35 -7.97
N TRP A 193 0.66 -9.92 -6.71
CA TRP A 193 -0.61 -10.06 -6.01
C TRP A 193 -1.75 -9.34 -6.75
N ALA A 194 -1.49 -8.13 -7.26
CA ALA A 194 -2.48 -7.36 -8.00
C ALA A 194 -2.89 -8.09 -9.31
N GLN A 195 -1.92 -8.62 -10.04
CA GLN A 195 -2.17 -9.40 -11.25
C GLN A 195 -3.01 -10.65 -10.97
N ALA A 196 -2.66 -11.41 -9.93
CA ALA A 196 -3.43 -12.57 -9.50
C ALA A 196 -4.87 -12.20 -9.11
N ARG A 197 -5.05 -11.06 -8.43
CA ARG A 197 -6.37 -10.54 -8.05
C ARG A 197 -7.21 -10.19 -9.28
N LEU A 198 -6.64 -9.54 -10.29
CA LEU A 198 -7.34 -9.24 -11.55
C LEU A 198 -7.70 -10.50 -12.33
N GLY A 199 -6.81 -11.50 -12.35
CA GLY A 199 -7.10 -12.82 -12.93
C GLY A 199 -8.33 -13.46 -12.28
N HIS A 200 -8.37 -13.48 -10.94
CA HIS A 200 -9.51 -14.02 -10.19
C HIS A 200 -10.82 -13.26 -10.47
N LEU A 201 -10.80 -11.92 -10.47
CA LEU A 201 -11.99 -11.11 -10.76
C LEU A 201 -12.53 -11.35 -12.18
N ARG A 202 -11.67 -11.47 -13.19
CA ARG A 202 -12.08 -11.82 -14.56
C ARG A 202 -12.71 -13.21 -14.63
N GLY A 203 -12.16 -14.19 -13.89
CA GLY A 203 -12.73 -15.53 -13.79
C GLY A 203 -14.16 -15.54 -13.24
N LEU A 204 -14.42 -14.72 -12.21
CA LEU A 204 -15.76 -14.56 -11.65
C LEU A 204 -16.75 -13.94 -12.64
N VAL A 205 -16.34 -12.87 -13.34
CA VAL A 205 -17.21 -12.20 -14.33
C VAL A 205 -17.56 -13.13 -15.49
N ARG A 206 -16.62 -13.93 -15.99
CA ARG A 206 -16.88 -14.91 -17.07
C ARG A 206 -17.84 -16.04 -16.66
N GLY A 207 -18.01 -16.28 -15.36
CA GLY A 207 -18.91 -17.28 -14.81
C GLY A 207 -20.31 -16.78 -14.48
N LEU A 208 -20.60 -15.50 -14.72
CA LEU A 208 -21.94 -14.94 -14.55
C LEU A 208 -22.76 -15.13 -15.85
N PRO A 209 -24.04 -15.53 -15.76
CA PRO A 209 -24.91 -15.74 -16.90
C PRO A 209 -25.21 -14.45 -17.69
#